data_AF-A0A3A8ZDF0-F1
#
_entry.id   AF-A0A3A8ZDF0-F1
#
_cell.length_a   1.000
_cell.length_b   1.000
_cell.length_c   1.000
_cell.angle_alpha   90.00
_cell.angle_beta   90.00
_cell.angle_gamma   90.00
#
_symmetry.space_group_name_H-M   'P 1'
#
loop_
_entity.id
_entity.type
_entity.pdbx_description
1 polymer ?
#
loop_
_entity_poly.entity_id
_entity_poly.type
_entity_poly.pdbx_seq_one_letter_code
_entity_poly.pdbx_strand_id
1 'polypeptide(L)'
;MLLSYNMGISPQADAGDIIVGGVAGGQAVSEFWDKLLQLIIKSVYTALYQSVGESLQGLFDSLNRELSHASRQITLGPKLWNESAYGLMQDISENVCIPIAAVFITVIFCWELIHLVQESNSMQNIQPERLMLVLIKFALCLVVCAYSFRIVMGFCDLGTWAARQLREMTQTSVSISMAPSLADLGLPEDEYTLENLMKLAGYKVTLVLASFGIWICGILVYIRVMLWFVEYLLYASTAPIPFSTWMNKEWSQTGMNYTRKMLALSFEGFFILLLFSVYGGVLSGLQLGDFKQSLVMVIGCGFGLAVMMFKVGNISASIFNAH
;
A
#
# COMPACT_ATOMS: atom_id res chain seq x y z
N MET A 1 16.69 71.91 -37.35
CA MET A 1 16.79 72.45 -35.98
C MET A 1 17.97 71.73 -35.30
N LEU A 2 19.21 71.85 -35.80
CA LEU A 2 20.24 72.86 -35.53
C LEU A 2 20.17 73.66 -34.22
N LEU A 3 21.34 73.65 -33.56
CA LEU A 3 21.95 74.50 -32.50
C LEU A 3 22.08 73.76 -31.15
N SER A 4 23.25 73.62 -30.50
CA SER A 4 24.59 74.23 -30.68
C SER A 4 25.59 73.59 -29.66
N TYR A 5 26.82 73.21 -30.07
CA TYR A 5 28.12 73.83 -29.70
C TYR A 5 28.69 73.41 -28.31
N ASN A 6 29.69 72.52 -28.16
CA ASN A 6 31.14 72.51 -28.49
C ASN A 6 32.08 73.20 -27.46
N MET A 7 33.18 72.48 -27.16
CA MET A 7 34.52 72.85 -26.65
C MET A 7 34.82 72.89 -25.15
N GLY A 8 35.79 72.04 -24.77
CA GLY A 8 36.62 72.17 -23.56
C GLY A 8 37.63 71.01 -23.41
N ILE A 9 38.77 71.09 -24.12
CA ILE A 9 39.88 70.11 -24.11
C ILE A 9 40.95 70.53 -23.08
N SER A 10 41.17 69.70 -22.04
CA SER A 10 42.43 69.33 -21.30
C SER A 10 43.41 70.43 -20.77
N PRO A 11 44.57 70.08 -20.14
CA PRO A 11 44.79 69.46 -18.82
C PRO A 11 45.78 70.29 -17.96
N GLN A 12 45.83 70.13 -16.62
CA GLN A 12 47.08 70.41 -15.88
C GLN A 12 47.09 69.79 -14.47
N ALA A 13 48.15 69.05 -14.22
CA ALA A 13 48.56 68.50 -12.94
C ALA A 13 49.33 69.55 -12.12
N ASP A 14 49.12 69.55 -10.81
CA ASP A 14 50.05 70.02 -9.77
C ASP A 14 49.61 69.34 -8.46
N ALA A 15 50.17 68.21 -8.05
CA ALA A 15 51.42 68.02 -7.29
C ALA A 15 51.32 68.44 -5.80
N GLY A 16 51.46 67.44 -4.91
CA GLY A 16 51.65 67.55 -3.46
C GLY A 16 50.33 67.56 -2.67
N ASP A 17 49.95 66.55 -1.88
CA ASP A 17 50.77 65.85 -0.90
C ASP A 17 50.50 64.35 -0.86
N ILE A 18 51.60 63.61 -0.88
CA ILE A 18 51.66 62.21 -0.49
C ILE A 18 51.65 62.19 1.05
N ILE A 19 50.54 61.78 1.65
CA ILE A 19 50.58 61.14 2.96
C ILE A 19 50.48 59.63 2.73
N VAL A 20 51.66 59.01 2.69
CA VAL A 20 51.81 57.55 2.84
C VAL A 20 51.29 57.16 4.22
N GLY A 21 50.47 56.11 4.29
CA GLY A 21 50.48 55.25 5.47
C GLY A 21 49.11 54.76 5.94
N GLY A 22 48.63 53.71 5.29
CA GLY A 22 47.78 52.69 5.93
C GLY A 22 46.27 52.92 5.84
N VAL A 23 45.61 52.25 4.90
CA VAL A 23 44.49 51.27 5.06
C VAL A 23 44.12 50.78 3.65
N ALA A 24 45.06 50.24 2.88
CA ALA A 24 44.75 49.53 1.62
C ALA A 24 44.65 48.01 1.84
N GLY A 25 45.35 47.49 2.85
CA GLY A 25 45.30 46.07 3.21
C GLY A 25 44.01 45.67 3.93
N GLY A 26 43.41 46.55 4.73
CA GLY A 26 42.20 46.24 5.50
C GLY A 26 40.96 46.03 4.62
N GLN A 27 40.78 46.87 3.60
CA GLN A 27 39.64 46.80 2.68
C GLN A 27 39.76 45.65 1.66
N ALA A 28 40.96 45.38 1.14
CA ALA A 28 41.18 44.26 0.24
C ALA A 28 41.07 42.90 0.96
N VAL A 29 41.50 42.84 2.22
CA VAL A 29 41.35 41.63 3.07
C VAL A 29 39.90 41.44 3.46
N SER A 30 39.14 42.50 3.81
CA SER A 30 37.70 42.36 4.08
C SER A 30 36.92 41.94 2.83
N GLU A 31 37.21 42.51 1.66
CA GLU A 31 36.58 42.11 0.39
C GLU A 31 36.92 40.67 -0.02
N PHE A 32 38.15 40.22 0.25
CA PHE A 32 38.55 38.83 0.04
C PHE A 32 37.80 37.89 0.98
N TRP A 33 37.71 38.22 2.28
CA TRP A 33 36.97 37.43 3.26
C TRP A 33 35.47 37.38 2.96
N ASP A 34 34.87 38.48 2.49
CA ASP A 34 33.45 38.52 2.10
C ASP A 34 33.18 37.67 0.85
N LYS A 35 34.04 37.72 -0.16
CA LYS A 35 33.94 36.85 -1.35
C LYS A 35 34.15 35.38 -1.03
N LEU A 36 35.09 35.08 -0.12
CA LEU A 36 35.37 33.71 0.31
C LEU A 36 34.21 33.17 1.14
N LEU A 37 33.65 33.95 2.06
CA LEU A 37 32.43 33.58 2.81
C LEU A 37 31.25 33.36 1.87
N GLN A 38 31.03 34.23 0.89
CA GLN A 38 29.96 34.06 -0.10
C GLN A 38 30.15 32.79 -0.94
N LEU A 39 31.38 32.47 -1.35
CA LEU A 39 31.68 31.23 -2.07
C LEU A 39 31.46 29.99 -1.21
N ILE A 40 31.85 30.02 0.07
CA ILE A 40 31.61 28.92 1.00
C ILE A 40 30.10 28.74 1.21
N ILE A 41 29.36 29.82 1.51
CA ILE A 41 27.91 29.78 1.73
C ILE A 41 27.20 29.26 0.47
N LYS A 42 27.60 29.72 -0.71
CA LYS A 42 27.09 29.21 -1.99
C LYS A 42 27.34 27.71 -2.14
N SER A 43 28.57 27.24 -1.93
CA SER A 43 28.92 25.82 -2.06
C SER A 43 28.13 24.92 -1.10
N VAL A 44 27.96 25.37 0.16
CA VAL A 44 27.23 24.62 1.19
C VAL A 44 25.73 24.64 0.89
N TYR A 45 25.19 25.77 0.44
CA TYR A 45 23.78 25.89 0.06
C TYR A 45 23.44 24.98 -1.11
N THR A 46 24.23 24.98 -2.19
CA THR A 46 24.00 24.10 -3.36
C THR A 46 24.09 22.63 -2.98
N ALA A 47 25.10 22.23 -2.19
CA ALA A 47 25.24 20.86 -1.72
C ALA A 47 24.06 20.41 -0.82
N LEU A 48 23.58 21.31 0.05
CA LEU A 48 22.47 21.03 0.94
C LEU A 48 21.13 20.98 0.16
N TYR A 49 20.96 21.84 -0.83
CA TYR A 49 19.78 21.89 -1.70
C TYR A 49 19.66 20.60 -2.50
N GLN A 50 20.76 20.17 -3.11
CA GLN A 50 20.82 18.89 -3.81
C GLN A 50 20.53 17.71 -2.86
N SER A 51 21.15 17.68 -1.68
CA SER A 51 20.95 16.61 -0.70
C SER A 51 19.49 16.52 -0.21
N VAL A 52 18.82 17.67 -0.02
CA VAL A 52 17.41 17.73 0.37
C VAL A 52 16.50 17.25 -0.77
N GLY A 53 16.81 17.62 -2.02
CA GLY A 53 16.11 17.12 -3.20
C GLY A 53 16.23 15.62 -3.38
N GLU A 54 17.45 15.08 -3.28
CA GLU A 54 17.70 13.65 -3.35
C GLU A 54 17.01 12.89 -2.21
N SER A 55 17.03 13.43 -0.99
CA SER A 55 16.35 12.80 0.15
C SER A 55 14.84 12.79 -0.02
N LEU A 56 14.25 13.88 -0.54
CA LEU A 56 12.83 13.99 -0.81
C LEU A 56 12.41 13.00 -1.91
N GLN A 57 13.12 12.92 -3.02
CA GLN A 57 12.87 11.92 -4.06
C GLN A 57 13.02 10.49 -3.52
N GLY A 58 14.07 10.26 -2.72
CA GLY A 58 14.32 8.98 -2.05
C GLY A 58 13.15 8.50 -1.17
N LEU A 59 12.39 9.41 -0.55
CA LEU A 59 11.18 9.06 0.20
C LEU A 59 10.10 8.44 -0.69
N PHE A 60 9.79 9.12 -1.79
CA PHE A 60 8.78 8.68 -2.73
C PHE A 60 9.20 7.38 -3.42
N ASP A 61 10.47 7.26 -3.79
CA ASP A 61 11.03 6.04 -4.36
C ASP A 61 10.98 4.87 -3.38
N SER A 62 11.27 5.11 -2.10
CA SER A 62 11.16 4.09 -1.05
C SER A 62 9.71 3.63 -0.88
N LEU A 63 8.77 4.58 -0.80
CA LEU A 63 7.34 4.24 -0.67
C LEU A 63 6.83 3.47 -1.90
N ASN A 64 7.16 3.93 -3.11
CA ASN A 64 6.82 3.26 -4.37
C ASN A 64 7.40 1.84 -4.41
N ARG A 65 8.62 1.64 -3.92
CA ARG A 65 9.26 0.32 -3.82
C ARG A 65 8.49 -0.62 -2.90
N GLU A 66 8.10 -0.17 -1.72
CA GLU A 66 7.31 -0.96 -0.77
C GLU A 66 5.93 -1.31 -1.34
N LEU A 67 5.23 -0.36 -1.96
CA LEU A 67 3.94 -0.60 -2.60
C LEU A 67 4.06 -1.57 -3.79
N SER A 68 5.11 -1.44 -4.60
CA SER A 68 5.39 -2.36 -5.71
C SER A 68 5.70 -3.77 -5.20
N HIS A 69 6.47 -3.88 -4.12
CA HIS A 69 6.79 -5.15 -3.49
C HIS A 69 5.53 -5.83 -2.94
N ALA A 70 4.71 -5.11 -2.16
CA ALA A 70 3.43 -5.61 -1.65
C ALA A 70 2.49 -6.02 -2.78
N SER A 71 2.40 -5.21 -3.85
CA SER A 71 1.57 -5.51 -5.01
C SER A 71 1.98 -6.80 -5.72
N ARG A 72 3.29 -7.02 -5.89
CA ARG A 72 3.82 -8.26 -6.44
C ARG A 72 3.45 -9.45 -5.57
N GLN A 73 3.65 -9.35 -4.25
CA GLN A 73 3.32 -10.42 -3.32
C GLN A 73 1.84 -10.82 -3.39
N ILE A 74 0.92 -9.85 -3.38
CA ILE A 74 -0.52 -10.10 -3.46
C ILE A 74 -0.89 -10.88 -4.74
N THR A 75 -0.24 -10.60 -5.86
CA THR A 75 -0.55 -11.24 -7.15
C THR A 75 0.02 -12.66 -7.34
N LEU A 76 0.93 -13.12 -6.47
CA LEU A 76 1.55 -14.44 -6.54
C LEU A 76 0.63 -15.55 -6.03
N GLY A 77 -0.24 -15.24 -5.05
CA GLY A 77 -1.14 -16.20 -4.42
C GLY A 77 -0.48 -17.09 -3.34
N PRO A 78 -1.25 -17.83 -2.53
CA PRO A 78 -0.77 -18.49 -1.31
C PRO A 78 0.23 -19.62 -1.57
N LYS A 79 0.08 -20.35 -2.68
CA LYS A 79 0.95 -21.47 -3.04
C LYS A 79 2.39 -21.03 -3.32
N LEU A 80 2.53 -19.94 -4.07
CA LEU A 80 3.83 -19.35 -4.42
C LEU A 80 4.39 -18.46 -3.30
N TRP A 81 3.55 -18.02 -2.36
CA TRP A 81 3.99 -17.28 -1.19
C TRP A 81 4.83 -18.14 -0.25
N ASN A 82 4.35 -19.34 0.11
CA ASN A 82 5.11 -20.29 0.90
C ASN A 82 4.61 -21.73 0.69
N GLU A 83 5.40 -22.54 -0.03
CA GLU A 83 5.06 -23.94 -0.34
C GLU A 83 4.96 -24.82 0.91
N SER A 84 5.79 -24.58 1.93
CA SER A 84 5.77 -25.36 3.17
C SER A 84 4.51 -25.09 3.98
N ALA A 85 4.13 -23.82 4.14
CA ALA A 85 2.90 -23.47 4.83
C ALA A 85 1.66 -23.98 4.08
N TYR A 86 1.68 -23.88 2.75
CA TYR A 86 0.62 -24.41 1.89
C TYR A 86 0.47 -25.93 2.05
N GLY A 87 1.58 -26.68 1.95
CA GLY A 87 1.57 -28.14 2.09
C GLY A 87 1.07 -28.60 3.45
N LEU A 88 1.55 -27.97 4.54
CA LEU A 88 1.08 -28.28 5.89
C LEU A 88 -0.43 -28.02 6.06
N MET A 89 -0.95 -26.95 5.49
CA MET A 89 -2.38 -26.62 5.58
C MET A 89 -3.24 -27.54 4.71
N GLN A 90 -2.72 -27.98 3.57
CA GLN A 90 -3.35 -29.01 2.75
C GLN A 90 -3.39 -30.35 3.50
N ASP A 91 -2.29 -30.77 4.11
CA ASP A 91 -2.19 -32.01 4.88
C ASP A 91 -3.16 -32.01 6.08
N ILE A 92 -3.28 -30.89 6.79
CA ILE A 92 -4.26 -30.74 7.87
C ILE A 92 -5.68 -30.85 7.32
N SER A 93 -5.97 -30.21 6.18
CA SER A 93 -7.29 -30.27 5.57
C SER A 93 -7.66 -31.72 5.21
N GLU A 94 -6.75 -32.42 4.52
CA GLU A 94 -6.99 -33.75 3.99
C GLU A 94 -7.04 -34.83 5.08
N ASN A 95 -6.14 -34.76 6.07
CA ASN A 95 -6.02 -35.80 7.10
C ASN A 95 -6.85 -35.55 8.37
N VAL A 96 -7.19 -34.29 8.67
CA VAL A 96 -7.90 -33.93 9.92
C VAL A 96 -9.29 -33.38 9.63
N CYS A 97 -9.40 -32.37 8.76
CA CYS A 97 -10.68 -31.69 8.56
C CYS A 97 -11.68 -32.50 7.72
N ILE A 98 -11.25 -33.27 6.71
CA ILE A 98 -12.15 -34.14 5.94
C ILE A 98 -12.80 -35.22 6.81
N PRO A 99 -12.07 -35.98 7.66
CA PRO A 99 -12.70 -36.92 8.59
C PRO A 99 -13.69 -36.27 9.54
N ILE A 100 -13.37 -35.08 10.08
CA ILE A 100 -14.30 -34.31 10.93
C ILE A 100 -15.56 -33.95 10.15
N ALA A 101 -15.41 -33.47 8.91
CA ALA A 101 -16.54 -33.17 8.04
C ALA A 101 -17.41 -34.42 7.79
N ALA A 102 -16.83 -35.60 7.57
CA ALA A 102 -17.58 -36.84 7.38
C ALA A 102 -18.50 -37.18 8.57
N VAL A 103 -18.06 -36.89 9.80
CA VAL A 103 -18.91 -37.03 11.01
C VAL A 103 -20.10 -36.08 10.96
N PHE A 104 -19.88 -34.81 10.62
CA PHE A 104 -20.96 -33.83 10.46
C PHE A 104 -21.96 -34.22 9.37
N ILE A 105 -21.47 -34.67 8.20
CA ILE A 105 -22.33 -35.13 7.11
C ILE A 105 -23.20 -36.31 7.59
N THR A 106 -22.63 -37.26 8.35
CA THR A 106 -23.38 -38.40 8.88
C THR A 106 -24.51 -37.96 9.81
N VAL A 107 -24.24 -37.03 10.74
CA VAL A 107 -25.25 -36.47 11.65
C VAL A 107 -26.36 -35.77 10.87
N ILE A 108 -25.99 -34.93 9.91
CA ILE A 108 -26.93 -34.18 9.05
C ILE A 108 -27.79 -35.14 8.22
N PHE A 109 -27.17 -36.21 7.68
CA PHE A 109 -27.88 -37.22 6.90
C PHE A 109 -28.90 -37.99 7.75
N CYS A 110 -28.54 -38.40 8.96
CA CYS A 110 -29.49 -39.01 9.91
C CYS A 110 -30.66 -38.07 10.20
N TRP A 111 -30.40 -36.77 10.38
CA TRP A 111 -31.44 -35.77 10.59
C TRP A 111 -32.40 -35.64 9.39
N GLU A 112 -31.85 -35.53 8.18
CA GLU A 112 -32.66 -35.38 6.96
C GLU A 112 -33.50 -36.65 6.68
N LEU A 113 -32.98 -37.85 7.01
CA LEU A 113 -33.75 -39.09 6.95
C LEU A 113 -34.89 -39.15 7.97
N ILE A 114 -34.67 -38.74 9.22
CA ILE A 114 -35.72 -38.69 10.25
C ILE A 114 -36.84 -37.75 9.81
N HIS A 115 -36.50 -36.56 9.31
CA HIS A 115 -37.47 -35.60 8.81
C HIS A 115 -38.28 -36.16 7.64
N LEU A 116 -37.63 -36.87 6.70
CA LEU A 116 -38.31 -37.48 5.56
C LEU A 116 -39.32 -38.55 6.01
N VAL A 117 -39.00 -39.33 7.04
CA VAL A 117 -39.92 -40.33 7.62
C VAL A 117 -41.07 -39.67 8.37
N GLN A 118 -40.83 -38.59 9.12
CA GLN A 118 -41.88 -37.86 9.84
C GLN A 118 -42.85 -37.13 8.91
N GLU A 119 -42.37 -36.57 7.80
CA GLU A 119 -43.21 -35.91 6.81
C GLU A 119 -44.11 -36.91 6.06
N SER A 120 -43.64 -38.16 5.91
CA SER A 120 -44.47 -39.28 5.45
C SER A 120 -45.31 -39.86 6.60
N ASN A 121 -46.45 -39.22 6.92
CA ASN A 121 -47.37 -39.63 7.99
C ASN A 121 -48.11 -40.98 7.75
N SER A 122 -47.65 -41.76 6.77
CA SER A 122 -48.02 -43.15 6.53
C SER A 122 -46.88 -43.77 5.71
N MET A 123 -46.16 -44.74 6.28
CA MET A 123 -44.97 -45.41 5.68
C MET A 123 -45.23 -46.05 4.30
N GLN A 124 -46.45 -45.99 3.80
CA GLN A 124 -46.87 -46.47 2.49
C GLN A 124 -46.63 -45.46 1.34
N ASN A 125 -46.30 -44.21 1.64
CA ASN A 125 -46.17 -43.12 0.65
C ASN A 125 -44.81 -42.38 0.71
N ILE A 126 -43.75 -43.06 1.13
CA ILE A 126 -42.39 -42.55 0.91
C ILE A 126 -42.17 -42.57 -0.59
N GLN A 127 -42.27 -41.41 -1.24
CA GLN A 127 -41.97 -41.27 -2.65
C GLN A 127 -40.50 -41.68 -2.86
N PRO A 128 -40.22 -42.76 -3.63
CA PRO A 128 -38.85 -43.25 -3.85
C PRO A 128 -37.96 -42.16 -4.46
N GLU A 129 -38.57 -41.23 -5.18
CA GLU A 129 -37.95 -40.02 -5.74
C GLU A 129 -37.31 -39.13 -4.66
N ARG A 130 -38.01 -38.86 -3.54
CA ARG A 130 -37.47 -38.03 -2.46
C ARG A 130 -36.30 -38.70 -1.75
N LEU A 131 -36.38 -40.01 -1.51
CA LEU A 131 -35.28 -40.77 -0.91
C LEU A 131 -34.03 -40.76 -1.82
N MET A 132 -34.23 -40.96 -3.13
CA MET A 132 -33.13 -40.89 -4.10
C MET A 132 -32.48 -39.51 -4.12
N LEU A 133 -33.25 -38.42 -4.07
CA LEU A 133 -32.73 -37.06 -4.02
C LEU A 133 -31.87 -36.80 -2.77
N VAL A 134 -32.27 -37.30 -1.60
CA VAL A 134 -31.47 -37.18 -0.36
C VAL A 134 -30.15 -37.96 -0.47
N LEU A 135 -30.15 -39.14 -1.07
CA LEU A 135 -28.91 -39.91 -1.33
C LEU A 135 -27.98 -39.20 -2.31
N ILE A 136 -28.52 -38.61 -3.39
CA ILE A 136 -27.73 -37.85 -4.37
C ILE A 136 -27.12 -36.61 -3.70
N LYS A 137 -27.89 -35.86 -2.90
CA LYS A 137 -27.39 -34.74 -2.10
C LYS A 137 -26.22 -35.18 -1.22
N PHE A 138 -26.38 -36.28 -0.47
CA PHE A 138 -25.32 -36.81 0.39
C PHE A 138 -24.04 -37.15 -0.40
N ALA A 139 -24.18 -37.84 -1.54
CA ALA A 139 -23.05 -38.16 -2.41
C ALA A 139 -22.34 -36.90 -2.93
N LEU A 140 -23.10 -35.87 -3.34
CA LEU A 140 -22.55 -34.58 -3.75
C LEU A 140 -21.82 -33.89 -2.58
N CYS A 141 -22.34 -34.00 -1.35
CA CYS A 141 -21.73 -33.41 -0.16
C CYS A 141 -20.33 -33.96 0.08
N LEU A 142 -20.20 -35.28 0.01
CA LEU A 142 -18.93 -35.98 0.19
C LEU A 142 -17.91 -35.54 -0.85
N VAL A 143 -18.31 -35.44 -2.12
CA VAL A 143 -17.43 -34.98 -3.21
C VAL A 143 -16.99 -33.53 -2.97
N VAL A 144 -17.91 -32.63 -2.61
CA VAL A 144 -17.59 -31.22 -2.32
C VAL A 144 -16.65 -31.09 -1.12
N CYS A 145 -16.86 -31.87 -0.06
CA CYS A 145 -15.99 -31.85 1.11
C CYS A 145 -14.60 -32.41 0.80
N ALA A 146 -14.52 -33.48 0.00
CA ALA A 146 -13.25 -34.07 -0.42
C ALA A 146 -12.38 -33.11 -1.25
N TYR A 147 -13.01 -32.28 -2.08
CA TYR A 147 -12.33 -31.28 -2.91
C TYR A 147 -12.42 -29.85 -2.36
N SER A 148 -12.84 -29.68 -1.10
CA SER A 148 -13.11 -28.37 -0.48
C SER A 148 -11.90 -27.43 -0.49
N PHE A 149 -10.72 -27.93 -0.12
CA PHE A 149 -9.48 -27.16 -0.15
C PHE A 149 -9.18 -26.63 -1.56
N ARG A 150 -9.36 -27.46 -2.60
CA ARG A 150 -9.17 -27.05 -4.01
C ARG A 150 -10.19 -26.01 -4.45
N ILE A 151 -11.45 -26.15 -4.01
CA ILE A 151 -12.51 -25.18 -4.31
C ILE A 151 -12.16 -23.81 -3.73
N VAL A 152 -11.77 -23.76 -2.46
CA VAL A 152 -11.37 -22.50 -1.80
C VAL A 152 -10.15 -21.90 -2.51
N MET A 153 -9.14 -22.70 -2.82
CA MET A 153 -7.98 -22.21 -3.59
C MET A 153 -8.38 -21.64 -4.97
N GLY A 154 -9.40 -22.21 -5.62
CA GLY A 154 -9.97 -21.64 -6.85
C GLY A 154 -10.59 -20.25 -6.66
N PHE A 155 -11.19 -19.96 -5.49
CA PHE A 155 -11.63 -18.59 -5.16
C PHE A 155 -10.45 -17.64 -5.00
N CYS A 156 -9.33 -18.11 -4.44
CA CYS A 156 -8.09 -17.34 -4.37
C CYS A 156 -7.57 -16.99 -5.78
N ASP A 157 -7.59 -17.96 -6.69
CA ASP A 157 -7.15 -17.75 -8.07
C ASP A 157 -8.02 -16.70 -8.78
N LEU A 158 -9.34 -16.70 -8.51
CA LEU A 158 -10.23 -15.65 -9.01
C LEU A 158 -9.89 -14.27 -8.45
N GLY A 159 -9.64 -14.18 -7.13
CA GLY A 159 -9.25 -12.92 -6.48
C GLY A 159 -7.90 -12.38 -6.97
N THR A 160 -6.91 -13.27 -7.14
CA THR A 160 -5.60 -12.90 -7.69
C THR A 160 -5.66 -12.54 -9.18
N TRP A 161 -6.52 -13.19 -9.96
CA TRP A 161 -6.79 -12.78 -11.35
C TRP A 161 -7.37 -11.36 -11.41
N ALA A 162 -8.36 -11.03 -10.57
CA ALA A 162 -8.91 -9.68 -10.49
C ALA A 162 -7.85 -8.65 -10.06
N ALA A 163 -7.00 -9.01 -9.09
CA ALA A 163 -5.87 -8.19 -8.65
C ALA A 163 -4.85 -7.94 -9.77
N ARG A 164 -4.57 -8.93 -10.62
CA ARG A 164 -3.68 -8.77 -11.79
C ARG A 164 -4.26 -7.82 -12.82
N GLN A 165 -5.55 -7.92 -13.13
CA GLN A 165 -6.23 -7.02 -14.05
C GLN A 165 -6.15 -5.57 -13.57
N LEU A 166 -6.41 -5.32 -12.28
CA LEU A 166 -6.28 -3.99 -11.70
C LEU A 166 -4.82 -3.48 -11.80
N ARG A 167 -3.85 -4.35 -11.50
CA ARG A 167 -2.43 -3.98 -11.58
C ARG A 167 -2.01 -3.62 -13.00
N GLU A 168 -2.49 -4.35 -14.02
CA GLU A 168 -2.26 -4.04 -15.44
C GLU A 168 -2.83 -2.66 -15.81
N MET A 169 -4.04 -2.34 -15.35
CA MET A 169 -4.66 -1.03 -15.57
C MET A 169 -3.94 0.12 -14.84
N THR A 170 -3.31 -0.17 -13.70
CA THR A 170 -2.69 0.84 -12.81
C THR A 170 -1.18 0.99 -13.05
N GLN A 171 -0.57 0.30 -14.03
CA GLN A 171 0.86 0.45 -14.34
C GLN A 171 1.27 1.90 -14.71
N THR A 172 0.30 2.77 -14.99
CA THR A 172 0.48 4.20 -15.23
C THR A 172 0.33 5.10 -13.99
N SER A 173 -0.13 4.58 -12.83
CA SER A 173 -0.51 5.41 -11.66
C SER A 173 -0.09 4.88 -10.28
N VAL A 174 0.60 3.72 -10.19
CA VAL A 174 1.22 3.28 -8.91
C VAL A 174 2.52 4.03 -8.61
N SER A 175 3.13 4.71 -9.59
CA SER A 175 4.22 5.63 -9.30
C SER A 175 3.63 6.93 -8.75
N ILE A 176 3.93 7.22 -7.50
CA ILE A 176 3.79 8.57 -6.96
C ILE A 176 4.79 9.45 -7.73
N SER A 177 4.39 9.97 -8.89
CA SER A 177 5.27 10.71 -9.81
C SER A 177 5.41 12.19 -9.48
N MET A 178 4.68 12.71 -8.49
CA MET A 178 4.87 14.07 -7.99
C MET A 178 5.74 14.03 -6.73
N ALA A 179 7.04 13.81 -6.88
CA ALA A 179 7.97 14.37 -5.91
C ALA A 179 8.01 15.89 -6.16
N PRO A 180 7.53 16.74 -5.24
CA PRO A 180 7.63 18.18 -5.44
C PRO A 180 9.10 18.57 -5.65
N SER A 181 9.37 19.38 -6.67
CA SER A 181 10.71 19.95 -6.84
C SER A 181 10.95 20.97 -5.73
N LEU A 182 12.20 21.17 -5.28
CA LEU A 182 12.48 22.20 -4.27
C LEU A 182 12.09 23.61 -4.77
N ALA A 183 12.00 23.81 -6.08
CA ALA A 183 11.50 25.02 -6.72
C ALA A 183 9.97 25.21 -6.50
N ASP A 184 9.18 24.14 -6.57
CA ASP A 184 7.73 24.18 -6.24
C ASP A 184 7.48 24.47 -4.76
N LEU A 185 8.50 24.26 -3.92
CA LEU A 185 8.47 24.45 -2.47
C LEU A 185 8.95 25.85 -2.05
N GLY A 186 9.12 26.78 -3.00
CA GLY A 186 9.39 28.19 -2.74
C GLY A 186 10.83 28.52 -2.35
N LEU A 187 11.79 27.62 -2.63
CA LEU A 187 13.21 27.84 -2.33
C LEU A 187 13.97 28.21 -3.63
N PRO A 188 14.31 29.50 -3.83
CA PRO A 188 15.09 29.92 -4.98
C PRO A 188 16.51 29.33 -4.93
N GLU A 189 16.99 28.90 -6.09
CA GLU A 189 18.33 28.32 -6.30
C GLU A 189 19.46 29.36 -6.14
N ASP A 190 19.11 30.65 -6.21
CA ASP A 190 20.04 31.77 -6.41
C ASP A 190 20.15 32.77 -5.24
N GLU A 191 19.36 32.65 -4.17
CA GLU A 191 19.48 33.51 -2.97
C GLU A 191 20.25 32.82 -1.84
N TYR A 192 21.58 33.00 -1.85
CA TYR A 192 22.52 32.44 -0.87
C TYR A 192 22.53 33.22 0.45
N THR A 193 21.40 33.27 1.14
CA THR A 193 21.27 33.96 2.43
C THR A 193 21.42 32.97 3.58
N LEU A 194 22.10 33.38 4.66
CA LEU A 194 22.34 32.55 5.86
C LEU A 194 21.03 32.07 6.51
N GLU A 195 19.96 32.86 6.39
CA GLU A 195 18.61 32.50 6.80
C GLU A 195 18.03 31.31 6.01
N ASN A 196 18.22 31.31 4.68
CA ASN A 196 17.77 30.23 3.79
C ASN A 196 18.56 28.95 4.02
N LEU A 197 19.87 29.06 4.32
CA LEU A 197 20.72 27.95 4.72
C LEU A 197 20.20 27.27 6.00
N MET A 198 19.82 28.05 7.02
CA MET A 198 19.30 27.54 8.29
C MET A 198 17.92 26.87 8.11
N LYS A 199 17.03 27.46 7.30
CA LYS A 199 15.72 26.87 6.94
C LYS A 199 15.89 25.53 6.23
N LEU A 200 16.79 25.45 5.25
CA LEU A 200 17.07 24.25 4.47
C LEU A 200 17.66 23.12 5.34
N ALA A 201 18.54 23.46 6.29
CA ALA A 201 19.04 22.50 7.27
C ALA A 201 17.92 21.94 8.17
N GLY A 202 16.98 22.79 8.60
CA GLY A 202 15.79 22.35 9.34
C GLY A 202 14.89 21.42 8.54
N TYR A 203 14.72 21.68 7.25
CA TYR A 203 13.98 20.82 6.32
C TYR A 203 14.64 19.46 6.13
N LYS A 204 15.97 19.41 6.02
CA LYS A 204 16.72 18.15 5.99
C LYS A 204 16.47 17.30 7.23
N VAL A 205 16.52 17.88 8.43
CA VAL A 205 16.26 17.15 9.69
C VAL A 205 14.83 16.59 9.71
N THR A 206 13.86 17.37 9.23
CA THR A 206 12.45 16.95 9.18
C THR A 206 12.24 15.82 8.16
N LEU A 207 12.95 15.85 7.02
CA LEU A 207 12.96 14.80 6.00
C LEU A 207 13.53 13.47 6.50
N VAL A 208 14.58 13.50 7.32
CA VAL A 208 15.14 12.28 7.93
C VAL A 208 14.11 11.65 8.87
N LEU A 209 13.40 12.46 9.66
CA LEU A 209 12.31 11.97 10.52
C LEU A 209 11.15 11.39 9.70
N ALA A 210 10.79 12.04 8.59
CA ALA A 210 9.78 11.55 7.65
C ALA A 210 10.18 10.20 7.01
N SER A 211 11.47 10.04 6.69
CA SER A 211 12.03 8.80 6.15
C SER A 211 11.82 7.63 7.08
N PHE A 212 12.06 7.86 8.38
CA PHE A 212 11.81 6.86 9.40
C PHE A 212 10.32 6.48 9.49
N GLY A 213 9.41 7.45 9.34
CA GLY A 213 7.97 7.20 9.31
C GLY A 213 7.53 6.33 8.12
N ILE A 214 8.06 6.59 6.93
CA ILE A 214 7.76 5.79 5.71
C ILE A 214 8.31 4.38 5.85
N TRP A 215 9.50 4.22 6.44
CA TRP A 215 10.07 2.90 6.72
C TRP A 215 9.17 2.08 7.65
N ILE A 216 8.64 2.68 8.72
CA ILE A 216 7.65 2.03 9.60
C ILE A 216 6.39 1.64 8.82
N CYS A 217 5.88 2.53 7.96
CA CYS A 217 4.70 2.23 7.14
C CYS A 217 4.95 1.04 6.21
N GLY A 218 6.13 0.95 5.58
CA GLY A 218 6.51 -0.20 4.76
C GLY A 218 6.46 -1.53 5.52
N ILE A 219 6.98 -1.55 6.75
CA ILE A 219 6.92 -2.74 7.62
C ILE A 219 5.45 -3.11 7.94
N LEU A 220 4.60 -2.13 8.24
CA LEU A 220 3.17 -2.38 8.51
C LEU A 220 2.45 -2.99 7.30
N VAL A 221 2.72 -2.47 6.09
CA VAL A 221 2.18 -3.02 4.84
C VAL A 221 2.61 -4.47 4.65
N TYR A 222 3.91 -4.75 4.83
CA TYR A 222 4.45 -6.10 4.71
C TYR A 222 3.79 -7.09 5.69
N ILE A 223 3.70 -6.72 6.98
CA ILE A 223 3.07 -7.55 8.01
C ILE A 223 1.59 -7.79 7.66
N ARG A 224 0.86 -6.77 7.21
CA ARG A 224 -0.57 -6.92 6.89
C ARG A 224 -0.80 -7.91 5.75
N VAL A 225 0.00 -7.84 4.68
CA VAL A 225 -0.07 -8.78 3.55
C VAL A 225 0.27 -10.20 3.99
N MET A 226 1.29 -10.36 4.84
CA MET A 226 1.65 -11.65 5.43
C MET A 226 0.50 -12.25 6.24
N LEU A 227 -0.14 -11.46 7.11
CA LEU A 227 -1.28 -11.89 7.93
C LEU A 227 -2.45 -12.34 7.07
N TRP A 228 -2.73 -11.66 5.95
CA TRP A 228 -3.77 -12.06 5.02
C TRP A 228 -3.53 -13.46 4.43
N PHE A 229 -2.29 -13.77 4.00
CA PHE A 229 -1.97 -15.13 3.52
C PHE A 229 -2.13 -16.20 4.59
N VAL A 230 -1.69 -15.94 5.81
CA VAL A 230 -1.83 -16.87 6.93
C VAL A 230 -3.31 -17.08 7.26
N GLU A 231 -4.09 -16.01 7.34
CA GLU A 231 -5.53 -16.07 7.58
C GLU A 231 -6.23 -16.89 6.49
N TYR A 232 -5.88 -16.67 5.22
CA TYR A 232 -6.41 -17.41 4.09
C TYR A 232 -6.18 -18.92 4.21
N LEU A 233 -4.94 -19.32 4.47
CA LEU A 233 -4.58 -20.73 4.59
C LEU A 233 -5.24 -21.40 5.79
N LEU A 234 -5.36 -20.70 6.92
CA LEU A 234 -6.07 -21.21 8.09
C LEU A 234 -7.52 -21.51 7.76
N TYR A 235 -8.24 -20.56 7.16
CA TYR A 235 -9.62 -20.84 6.78
C TYR A 235 -9.72 -21.94 5.71
N ALA A 236 -8.85 -21.91 4.69
CA ALA A 236 -8.83 -22.91 3.63
C ALA A 236 -8.65 -24.33 4.19
N SER A 237 -7.79 -24.51 5.21
CA SER A 237 -7.61 -25.82 5.86
C SER A 237 -8.90 -26.34 6.51
N THR A 238 -9.68 -25.44 7.11
CA THR A 238 -10.93 -25.76 7.80
C THR A 238 -12.15 -25.87 6.89
N ALA A 239 -12.01 -25.60 5.58
CA ALA A 239 -13.10 -25.58 4.59
C ALA A 239 -14.01 -26.83 4.54
N PRO A 240 -13.52 -28.07 4.73
CA PRO A 240 -14.39 -29.26 4.69
C PRO A 240 -15.55 -29.19 5.70
N ILE A 241 -15.31 -28.62 6.89
CA ILE A 241 -16.28 -28.59 7.99
C ILE A 241 -17.52 -27.74 7.64
N PRO A 242 -17.41 -26.45 7.30
CA PRO A 242 -18.56 -25.64 6.92
C PRO A 242 -19.21 -26.15 5.62
N PHE A 243 -18.46 -26.69 4.68
CA PHE A 243 -19.04 -27.27 3.45
C PHE A 243 -19.91 -28.50 3.71
N SER A 244 -19.63 -29.27 4.77
CA SER A 244 -20.53 -30.36 5.19
C SER A 244 -21.93 -29.89 5.56
N THR A 245 -22.06 -28.64 6.04
CA THR A 245 -23.33 -28.06 6.49
C THR A 245 -24.15 -27.42 5.36
N TRP A 246 -23.55 -27.22 4.18
CA TRP A 246 -24.15 -26.42 3.12
C TRP A 246 -25.41 -27.05 2.49
N MET A 247 -25.51 -28.38 2.49
CA MET A 247 -26.54 -29.14 1.79
C MET A 247 -27.88 -29.22 2.53
N ASN A 248 -27.89 -29.03 3.86
CA ASN A 248 -29.11 -29.15 4.67
C ASN A 248 -29.77 -27.78 4.83
N LYS A 249 -31.09 -27.70 4.63
CA LYS A 249 -31.86 -26.45 4.67
C LYS A 249 -31.72 -25.66 5.98
N GLU A 250 -31.58 -26.36 7.12
CA GLU A 250 -31.48 -25.73 8.45
C GLU A 250 -30.07 -25.24 8.78
N TRP A 251 -29.04 -25.93 8.27
CA TRP A 251 -27.63 -25.63 8.57
C TRP A 251 -26.90 -24.98 7.38
N SER A 252 -27.57 -24.83 6.23
CA SER A 252 -27.02 -24.28 4.99
C SER A 252 -26.50 -22.85 5.18
N GLN A 253 -27.11 -22.09 6.09
CA GLN A 253 -26.68 -20.72 6.40
C GLN A 253 -25.22 -20.68 6.88
N THR A 254 -24.77 -21.66 7.66
CA THR A 254 -23.39 -21.75 8.15
C THR A 254 -22.41 -21.93 6.99
N GLY A 255 -22.65 -22.92 6.12
CA GLY A 255 -21.83 -23.15 4.93
C GLY A 255 -21.84 -21.96 3.97
N MET A 256 -23.01 -21.33 3.77
CA MET A 256 -23.13 -20.17 2.89
C MET A 256 -22.39 -18.93 3.41
N ASN A 257 -22.49 -18.64 4.71
CA ASN A 257 -21.76 -17.53 5.33
C ASN A 257 -20.25 -17.76 5.24
N TYR A 258 -19.78 -18.98 5.46
CA TYR A 258 -18.38 -19.34 5.26
C TYR A 258 -17.93 -19.10 3.80
N THR A 259 -18.71 -19.54 2.81
CA THR A 259 -18.39 -19.30 1.39
C THR A 259 -18.30 -17.81 1.08
N ARG A 260 -19.23 -16.99 1.59
CA ARG A 260 -19.16 -15.53 1.44
C ARG A 260 -17.91 -14.95 2.09
N LYS A 261 -17.53 -15.45 3.27
CA LYS A 261 -16.31 -15.03 3.96
C LYS A 261 -15.05 -15.43 3.19
N MET A 262 -15.02 -16.63 2.60
CA MET A 262 -13.90 -17.06 1.74
C MET A 262 -13.79 -16.22 0.48
N LEU A 263 -14.91 -15.86 -0.14
CA LEU A 263 -14.92 -14.93 -1.27
C LEU A 263 -14.41 -13.55 -0.85
N ALA A 264 -14.88 -13.02 0.28
CA ALA A 264 -14.38 -11.75 0.82
C ALA A 264 -12.87 -11.79 1.04
N LEU A 265 -12.35 -12.83 1.68
CA LEU A 265 -10.92 -12.96 1.93
C LEU A 265 -10.12 -13.12 0.63
N SER A 266 -10.68 -13.79 -0.38
CA SER A 266 -10.06 -13.94 -1.71
C SER A 266 -9.93 -12.59 -2.44
N PHE A 267 -10.96 -11.74 -2.35
CA PHE A 267 -10.96 -10.40 -2.96
C PHE A 267 -10.28 -9.33 -2.10
N GLU A 268 -9.88 -9.63 -0.87
CA GLU A 268 -9.22 -8.67 0.00
C GLU A 268 -7.92 -8.11 -0.62
N GLY A 269 -7.10 -8.98 -1.22
CA GLY A 269 -5.89 -8.57 -1.94
C GLY A 269 -6.18 -7.60 -3.10
N PHE A 270 -7.29 -7.81 -3.83
CA PHE A 270 -7.73 -6.87 -4.86
C PHE A 270 -8.09 -5.51 -4.28
N PHE A 271 -8.81 -5.45 -3.16
CA PHE A 271 -9.16 -4.19 -2.51
C PHE A 271 -7.95 -3.46 -1.93
N ILE A 272 -6.90 -4.17 -1.48
CA ILE A 272 -5.64 -3.56 -1.06
C ILE A 272 -4.99 -2.83 -2.26
N LEU A 273 -4.96 -3.47 -3.44
CA LEU A 273 -4.43 -2.82 -4.65
C LEU A 273 -5.28 -1.63 -5.10
N LEU A 274 -6.61 -1.73 -4.96
CA LEU A 274 -7.52 -0.62 -5.26
C LEU A 274 -7.24 0.56 -4.35
N LEU A 275 -6.99 0.31 -3.05
CA LEU A 275 -6.61 1.33 -2.10
C LEU A 275 -5.29 2.02 -2.50
N PHE A 276 -4.28 1.28 -2.98
CA PHE A 276 -3.03 1.87 -3.49
C PHE A 276 -3.26 2.77 -4.70
N SER A 277 -4.14 2.36 -5.62
CA SER A 277 -4.49 3.15 -6.81
C SER A 277 -5.20 4.47 -6.44
N VAL A 278 -6.21 4.39 -5.56
CA VAL A 278 -6.92 5.58 -5.05
C VAL A 278 -5.95 6.51 -4.32
N TYR A 279 -5.03 5.94 -3.55
CA TYR A 279 -4.02 6.69 -2.83
C TYR A 279 -3.06 7.47 -3.75
N GLY A 280 -2.57 6.84 -4.82
CA GLY A 280 -1.78 7.53 -5.85
C GLY A 280 -2.54 8.71 -6.47
N GLY A 281 -3.83 8.54 -6.72
CA GLY A 281 -4.72 9.62 -7.19
C GLY A 281 -4.89 10.76 -6.18
N VAL A 282 -5.13 10.45 -4.90
CA VAL A 282 -5.26 11.46 -3.83
C VAL A 282 -3.98 12.28 -3.70
N LEU A 283 -2.82 11.62 -3.75
CA LEU A 283 -1.52 12.28 -3.64
C LEU A 283 -1.22 13.20 -4.82
N SER A 284 -1.69 12.83 -6.02
CA SER A 284 -1.57 13.66 -7.24
C SER A 284 -2.47 14.90 -7.21
N GLY A 285 -3.56 14.86 -6.44
CA GLY A 285 -4.52 15.97 -6.32
C GLY A 285 -4.24 16.95 -5.18
N LEU A 286 -3.15 16.76 -4.41
CA LEU A 286 -2.82 17.66 -3.30
C LEU A 286 -2.30 19.00 -3.83
N GLN A 287 -2.89 20.10 -3.35
CA GLN A 287 -2.35 21.44 -3.53
C GLN A 287 -1.14 21.60 -2.60
N LEU A 288 0.05 21.47 -3.18
CA LEU A 288 1.31 21.64 -2.47
C LEU A 288 1.49 23.12 -2.12
N GLY A 289 1.57 23.41 -0.82
CA GLY A 289 1.87 24.74 -0.26
C GLY A 289 3.27 24.75 0.37
N ASP A 290 3.40 25.37 1.54
CA ASP A 290 4.66 25.40 2.31
C ASP A 290 5.29 24.02 2.52
N PHE A 291 6.62 23.94 2.50
CA PHE A 291 7.39 22.70 2.59
C PHE A 291 6.96 21.78 3.73
N LYS A 292 6.76 22.34 4.93
CA LYS A 292 6.33 21.58 6.10
C LYS A 292 4.91 21.04 5.95
N GLN A 293 4.01 21.83 5.38
CA GLN A 293 2.61 21.44 5.19
C GLN A 293 2.50 20.31 4.16
N SER A 294 3.22 20.45 3.04
CA SER A 294 3.31 19.43 2.00
C SER A 294 3.91 18.12 2.53
N LEU A 295 5.00 18.19 3.31
CA LEU A 295 5.62 17.00 3.92
C LEU A 295 4.68 16.32 4.93
N VAL A 296 4.02 17.09 5.79
CA VAL A 296 3.06 16.55 6.77
C VAL A 296 1.85 15.91 6.08
N MET A 297 1.35 16.50 4.99
CA MET A 297 0.28 15.91 4.20
C MET A 297 0.69 14.58 3.58
N VAL A 298 1.88 14.50 2.97
CA VAL A 298 2.39 13.25 2.36
C VAL A 298 2.53 12.13 3.42
N ILE A 299 3.09 12.44 4.59
CA ILE A 299 3.24 11.47 5.69
C ILE A 299 1.86 11.08 6.24
N GLY A 300 0.96 12.05 6.43
CA GLY A 300 -0.39 11.82 6.94
C GLY A 300 -1.21 10.94 6.00
N CYS A 301 -1.07 11.17 4.69
CA CYS A 301 -1.60 10.30 3.66
C CYS A 301 -1.03 8.87 3.79
N GLY A 302 0.29 8.71 3.96
CA GLY A 302 0.92 7.39 4.08
C GLY A 302 0.45 6.61 5.31
N PHE A 303 0.29 7.31 6.45
CA PHE A 303 -0.29 6.73 7.65
C PHE A 303 -1.77 6.38 7.46
N GLY A 304 -2.54 7.25 6.80
CA GLY A 304 -3.94 6.98 6.45
C GLY A 304 -4.09 5.73 5.58
N LEU A 305 -3.18 5.53 4.62
CA LEU A 305 -3.12 4.32 3.81
C LEU A 305 -2.91 3.08 4.69
N ALA A 306 -1.91 3.11 5.59
CA ALA A 306 -1.62 2.00 6.48
C ALA A 306 -2.82 1.64 7.38
N VAL A 307 -3.49 2.65 7.96
CA VAL A 307 -4.71 2.45 8.78
C VAL A 307 -5.84 1.85 7.96
N MET A 308 -6.08 2.35 6.75
CA MET A 308 -7.14 1.83 5.89
C MET A 308 -6.87 0.38 5.46
N MET A 309 -5.62 -0.03 5.25
CA MET A 309 -5.27 -1.42 4.94
C MET A 309 -5.74 -2.41 6.02
N PHE A 310 -5.67 -2.05 7.30
CA PHE A 310 -6.21 -2.90 8.37
C PHE A 310 -7.74 -3.01 8.32
N LYS A 311 -8.43 -2.02 7.75
CA LYS A 311 -9.89 -2.05 7.55
C LYS A 311 -10.33 -2.74 6.26
N VAL A 312 -9.43 -2.99 5.30
CA VAL A 312 -9.80 -3.59 4.00
C VAL A 312 -10.48 -4.94 4.17
N GLY A 313 -10.04 -5.78 5.10
CA GLY A 313 -10.71 -7.06 5.40
C GLY A 313 -12.19 -6.88 5.77
N ASN A 314 -12.51 -5.89 6.60
CA ASN A 314 -13.89 -5.58 6.99
C ASN A 314 -14.70 -5.00 5.81
N ILE A 315 -14.06 -4.18 4.97
CA ILE A 315 -14.70 -3.65 3.75
C ILE A 315 -15.07 -4.79 2.81
N SER A 316 -14.13 -5.71 2.58
CA SER A 316 -14.37 -6.88 1.74
C SER A 316 -15.48 -7.76 2.30
N ALA A 317 -15.45 -8.05 3.61
CA ALA A 317 -16.50 -8.83 4.29
C ALA A 317 -17.88 -8.17 4.14
N SER A 318 -17.96 -6.85 4.30
CA SER A 318 -19.21 -6.09 4.13
C SER A 318 -19.75 -6.16 2.70
N ILE A 319 -18.89 -6.08 1.68
CA ILE A 319 -19.31 -6.13 0.26
C ILE A 319 -19.91 -7.50 -0.09
N PHE A 320 -19.32 -8.58 0.42
CA PHE A 320 -19.81 -9.93 0.18
C PHE A 320 -20.89 -10.39 1.17
N ASN A 321 -21.37 -9.51 2.06
CA ASN A 321 -22.31 -9.84 3.13
C ASN A 321 -21.87 -11.08 3.94
N ALA A 322 -20.57 -11.10 4.26
CA ALA A 322 -19.94 -12.08 5.11
C ALA A 322 -19.97 -11.58 6.55
N HIS A 323 -20.58 -12.38 7.42
CA HIS A 323 -20.58 -12.18 8.87
C HIS A 323 -19.60 -13.14 9.52
#